data_AF-A0A1V3JIM4-F1
#
_entry.id   AF-A0A1V3JIM4-F1
#
_cell.length_a   1.000
_cell.length_b   1.000
_cell.length_c   1.000
_cell.angle_alpha   90.00
_cell.angle_beta   90.00
_cell.angle_gamma   90.00
#
_symmetry.space_group_name_H-M   'P 1'
#
loop_
_entity.id
_entity.type
_entity.pdbx_description
1 polymer ?
#
loop_
_entity_poly.entity_id
_entity_poly.type
_entity_poly.pdbx_seq_one_letter_code
_entity_poly.pdbx_strand_id
1 'polypeptide(L)'
;MQKFNISTHTGSVLHGVLFTANHSSDTAVIAITGIHGNFYSNPFYYNIGETFANQGIDFIYAQTRNAFSQFNDVNTQTGLPEILGSFNEDFVKSIDDVRAYIDFAESRGYRHIVLAGHSLGANKVIYYLSQTQDPRVTKFILLSPANVTHLTNSVNESERAFIRQMVEQGKGEQMLPFELFGWLPATANTAYQ
;
A
#
# COMPACT_ATOMS: atom_id res chain seq x y z
N MET A 1 -6.46 -3.75 -19.61
CA MET A 1 -6.45 -3.25 -18.23
C MET A 1 -7.89 -3.07 -17.75
N GLN A 2 -8.26 -3.66 -16.61
CA GLN A 2 -9.56 -3.53 -15.97
C GLN A 2 -9.39 -2.88 -14.59
N LYS A 3 -10.07 -1.75 -14.35
CA LYS A 3 -10.13 -1.14 -13.01
C LYS A 3 -11.07 -1.93 -12.11
N PHE A 4 -10.73 -2.04 -10.83
CA PHE A 4 -11.59 -2.67 -9.84
C PHE A 4 -11.40 -2.01 -8.46
N ASN A 5 -12.37 -2.22 -7.58
CA ASN A 5 -12.29 -1.83 -6.18
C ASN A 5 -12.49 -3.08 -5.31
N ILE A 6 -11.81 -3.13 -4.16
CA ILE A 6 -11.97 -4.18 -3.15
C ILE A 6 -12.11 -3.55 -1.77
N SER A 7 -12.77 -4.26 -0.87
CA SER A 7 -12.84 -3.86 0.54
C SER A 7 -11.83 -4.65 1.36
N THR A 8 -11.15 -3.97 2.27
CA THR A 8 -10.36 -4.58 3.33
C THR A 8 -11.25 -5.23 4.39
N HIS A 9 -10.67 -6.05 5.28
CA HIS A 9 -11.45 -6.68 6.37
C HIS A 9 -11.88 -5.68 7.43
N THR A 10 -11.31 -4.47 7.44
CA THR A 10 -11.77 -3.35 8.26
C THR A 10 -12.69 -2.39 7.50
N GLY A 11 -13.00 -2.68 6.24
CA GLY A 11 -14.01 -1.98 5.46
C GLY A 11 -13.49 -0.83 4.59
N SER A 12 -12.23 -0.41 4.73
CA SER A 12 -11.63 0.60 3.82
C SER A 12 -11.63 0.07 2.38
N VAL A 13 -11.95 0.94 1.43
CA VAL A 13 -11.98 0.62 -0.01
C VAL A 13 -10.60 0.89 -0.62
N LEU A 14 -10.11 -0.08 -1.38
CA LEU A 14 -8.86 0.01 -2.13
C LEU A 14 -9.12 -0.13 -3.63
N HIS A 15 -8.24 0.48 -4.42
CA HIS A 15 -8.40 0.57 -5.87
C HIS A 15 -7.29 -0.20 -6.58
N GLY A 16 -7.61 -0.95 -7.62
CA GLY A 16 -6.61 -1.67 -8.39
C GLY A 16 -6.84 -1.60 -9.89
N VAL A 17 -5.81 -1.98 -10.62
CA VAL A 17 -5.95 -2.33 -12.04
C VAL A 17 -5.41 -3.74 -12.28
N LEU A 18 -6.19 -4.53 -13.01
CA LEU A 18 -5.86 -5.87 -13.46
C LEU A 18 -5.44 -5.82 -14.93
N PHE A 19 -4.27 -6.36 -15.22
CA PHE A 19 -3.79 -6.69 -16.55
C PHE A 19 -3.94 -8.19 -16.72
N THR A 20 -4.94 -8.58 -17.50
CA THR A 20 -5.19 -9.98 -17.82
C THR A 20 -4.24 -10.43 -18.91
N ALA A 21 -3.68 -11.61 -18.75
CA ALA A 21 -2.87 -12.26 -19.76
C ALA A 21 -3.67 -12.54 -21.04
N ASN A 22 -2.95 -12.68 -22.15
CA ASN A 22 -3.56 -12.98 -23.46
C ASN A 22 -4.13 -14.42 -23.52
N HIS A 23 -3.82 -15.24 -22.52
CA HIS A 23 -4.27 -16.62 -22.36
C HIS A 23 -4.74 -16.86 -20.91
N SER A 24 -5.47 -17.94 -20.67
CA SER A 24 -5.88 -18.31 -19.30
C SER A 24 -4.65 -18.46 -18.40
N SER A 25 -4.64 -17.72 -17.29
CA SER A 25 -3.58 -17.75 -16.29
C SER A 25 -4.14 -18.19 -14.94
N ASP A 26 -3.39 -19.01 -14.23
CA ASP A 26 -3.61 -19.34 -12.82
C ASP A 26 -2.62 -18.63 -11.90
N THR A 27 -1.78 -17.75 -12.47
CA THR A 27 -0.71 -17.04 -11.77
C THR A 27 -0.98 -15.55 -11.78
N ALA A 28 -0.94 -14.93 -10.59
CA ALA A 28 -1.08 -13.49 -10.45
C ALA A 28 0.11 -12.89 -9.71
N VAL A 29 0.67 -11.82 -10.27
CA VAL A 29 1.61 -10.93 -9.59
C VAL A 29 0.83 -9.75 -9.03
N ILE A 30 0.80 -9.62 -7.71
CA ILE A 30 0.18 -8.50 -7.01
C ILE A 30 1.29 -7.51 -6.64
N ALA A 31 1.35 -6.35 -7.29
CA ALA A 31 2.33 -5.30 -7.02
C ALA A 31 1.74 -4.21 -6.13
N ILE A 32 2.15 -4.20 -4.87
CA ILE A 32 1.82 -3.18 -3.87
C ILE A 32 2.54 -1.87 -4.20
N THR A 33 1.78 -0.80 -4.30
CA THR A 33 2.31 0.52 -4.62
C THR A 33 3.13 1.13 -3.47
N GLY A 34 4.09 1.97 -3.84
CA GLY A 34 4.73 2.88 -2.90
C GLY A 34 3.80 4.04 -2.51
N ILE A 35 4.31 4.93 -1.66
CA ILE A 35 3.60 6.15 -1.29
C ILE A 35 3.30 7.01 -2.51
N HIS A 36 2.08 7.57 -2.56
CA HIS A 36 1.51 8.27 -3.72
C HIS A 36 1.51 7.44 -5.01
N GLY A 37 1.67 6.12 -4.88
CA GLY A 37 1.72 5.22 -5.99
C GLY A 37 0.32 4.90 -6.48
N ASN A 38 -0.06 5.48 -7.62
CA ASN A 38 -1.36 5.27 -8.23
C ASN A 38 -1.26 5.08 -9.74
N PHE A 39 -2.32 4.51 -10.33
CA PHE A 39 -2.33 4.25 -11.76
C PHE A 39 -2.53 5.52 -12.63
N TYR A 40 -2.71 6.70 -12.03
CA TYR A 40 -2.83 7.95 -12.79
C TYR A 40 -1.46 8.62 -13.02
N SER A 41 -0.52 8.44 -12.09
CA SER A 41 0.78 9.14 -12.10
C SER A 41 1.99 8.27 -12.43
N ASN A 42 1.89 6.94 -12.37
CA ASN A 42 3.06 6.04 -12.50
C ASN A 42 3.04 5.14 -13.73
N PRO A 43 3.24 5.62 -14.96
CA PRO A 43 3.03 4.82 -16.18
C PRO A 43 3.93 3.57 -16.31
N PHE A 44 4.98 3.41 -15.50
CA PHE A 44 5.85 2.23 -15.55
C PHE A 44 5.11 0.91 -15.32
N TYR A 45 3.97 0.92 -14.60
CA TYR A 45 3.18 -0.30 -14.38
C TYR A 45 2.57 -0.84 -15.69
N TYR A 46 2.40 -0.01 -16.74
CA TYR A 46 1.94 -0.50 -18.04
C TYR A 46 2.97 -1.44 -18.64
N ASN A 47 4.23 -1.04 -18.67
CA ASN A 47 5.31 -1.88 -19.19
C ASN A 47 5.42 -3.19 -18.42
N ILE A 48 5.30 -3.14 -17.08
CA ILE A 48 5.33 -4.34 -16.23
C ILE A 48 4.11 -5.23 -16.53
N GLY A 49 2.91 -4.64 -16.54
CA GLY A 49 1.65 -5.36 -16.76
C GLY A 49 1.57 -6.00 -18.13
N GLU A 50 1.96 -5.30 -19.19
CA GLU A 50 2.03 -5.84 -20.56
C GLU A 50 3.10 -6.93 -20.68
N THR A 51 4.26 -6.76 -20.03
CA THR A 51 5.31 -7.78 -20.02
C THR A 51 4.82 -9.07 -19.40
N PHE A 52 4.17 -9.01 -18.22
CA PHE A 52 3.60 -10.20 -17.58
C PHE A 52 2.44 -10.80 -18.38
N ALA A 53 1.53 -9.97 -18.88
CA ALA A 53 0.39 -10.43 -19.66
C ALA A 53 0.80 -11.20 -20.93
N ASN A 54 1.87 -10.75 -21.60
CA ASN A 54 2.46 -11.41 -22.75
C ASN A 54 3.16 -12.74 -22.41
N GLN A 55 3.49 -12.97 -21.14
CA GLN A 55 4.09 -14.21 -20.63
C GLN A 55 3.06 -15.12 -19.95
N GLY A 56 1.76 -14.86 -20.09
CA GLY A 56 0.73 -15.71 -19.50
C GLY A 56 0.54 -15.48 -18.00
N ILE A 57 0.91 -14.32 -17.46
CA ILE A 57 0.81 -13.98 -16.04
C ILE A 57 -0.11 -12.78 -15.88
N ASP A 58 -1.12 -12.90 -15.03
CA ASP A 58 -1.98 -11.77 -14.68
C ASP A 58 -1.23 -10.84 -13.71
N PHE A 59 -1.40 -9.53 -13.90
CA PHE A 59 -0.72 -8.52 -13.08
C PHE A 59 -1.74 -7.58 -12.44
N ILE A 60 -1.69 -7.48 -11.12
CA ILE A 60 -2.52 -6.60 -10.31
C ILE A 60 -1.64 -5.47 -9.79
N TYR A 61 -1.91 -4.23 -10.21
CA TYR A 61 -1.31 -3.06 -9.60
C TYR A 61 -2.22 -2.58 -8.46
N ALA A 62 -1.74 -2.78 -7.23
CA ALA A 62 -2.52 -2.73 -6.00
C ALA A 62 -2.24 -1.45 -5.21
N GLN A 63 -3.19 -0.51 -5.22
CA GLN A 63 -3.09 0.74 -4.49
C GLN A 63 -3.56 0.58 -3.06
N THR A 64 -2.65 0.85 -2.13
CA THR A 64 -2.97 0.87 -0.69
C THR A 64 -3.50 2.23 -0.26
N ARG A 65 -3.86 2.37 1.03
CA ARG A 65 -4.46 3.61 1.60
C ARG A 65 -3.61 4.88 1.39
N ASN A 66 -2.33 4.76 1.06
CA ASN A 66 -1.42 5.89 0.82
C ASN A 66 -1.20 6.26 -0.65
N ALA A 67 -2.01 5.75 -1.58
CA ALA A 67 -1.87 6.00 -3.02
C ALA A 67 -2.11 7.46 -3.44
N PHE A 68 -2.75 8.24 -2.57
CA PHE A 68 -2.97 9.69 -2.72
C PHE A 68 -2.60 10.39 -1.41
N SER A 69 -2.34 11.70 -1.50
CA SER A 69 -2.11 12.53 -0.31
C SER A 69 -3.30 12.48 0.64
N GLN A 70 -4.51 12.59 0.10
CA GLN A 70 -5.77 12.47 0.82
C GLN A 70 -6.90 12.17 -0.18
N PHE A 71 -7.84 11.30 0.20
CA PHE A 71 -9.07 11.05 -0.52
C PHE A 71 -10.19 10.68 0.46
N ASN A 72 -11.44 10.81 0.03
CA ASN A 72 -12.62 10.45 0.81
C ASN A 72 -13.27 9.21 0.19
N ASP A 73 -13.73 8.30 1.05
CA ASP A 73 -14.55 7.15 0.68
C ASP A 73 -15.59 6.88 1.77
N VAL A 74 -16.33 5.78 1.67
CA VAL A 74 -17.24 5.28 2.68
C VAL A 74 -16.78 3.90 3.12
N ASN A 75 -16.51 3.76 4.42
CA ASN A 75 -16.12 2.47 4.96
C ASN A 75 -17.27 1.46 4.78
N THR A 76 -16.98 0.35 4.09
CA THR A 76 -18.00 -0.62 3.67
C THR A 76 -18.60 -1.45 4.80
N GLN A 77 -18.00 -1.45 6.00
CA GLN A 77 -18.56 -2.14 7.17
C GLN A 77 -19.40 -1.23 8.05
N THR A 78 -18.93 0.01 8.27
CA THR A 78 -19.63 0.95 9.16
C THR A 78 -20.63 1.84 8.43
N GLY A 79 -20.49 1.99 7.11
CA GLY A 79 -21.27 2.92 6.29
C GLY A 79 -20.93 4.40 6.55
N LEU A 80 -19.87 4.68 7.33
CA LEU A 80 -19.48 6.04 7.69
C LEU A 80 -18.45 6.61 6.70
N PRO A 81 -18.43 7.95 6.51
CA PRO A 81 -17.37 8.60 5.74
C PRO A 81 -15.98 8.28 6.33
N GLU A 82 -15.04 7.98 5.44
CA GLU A 82 -13.66 7.67 5.77
C GLU A 82 -12.73 8.59 4.97
N ILE A 83 -11.76 9.21 5.65
CA ILE A 83 -10.72 10.02 5.00
C ILE A 83 -9.42 9.25 5.12
N LEU A 84 -8.83 8.92 3.98
CA LEU A 84 -7.61 8.11 3.89
C LEU A 84 -6.56 8.85 3.07
N GLY A 85 -5.30 8.54 3.32
CA GLY A 85 -4.21 9.01 2.50
C GLY A 85 -2.86 8.69 3.12
N SER A 86 -1.81 9.16 2.46
CA SER A 86 -0.47 9.09 3.02
C SER A 86 -0.31 9.89 4.30
N PHE A 87 -1.15 10.92 4.51
CA PHE A 87 -1.04 11.82 5.66
C PHE A 87 -1.43 11.16 6.99
N ASN A 88 -2.34 10.19 6.96
CA ASN A 88 -2.82 9.47 8.13
C ASN A 88 -2.56 7.96 8.02
N GLU A 89 -1.52 7.59 7.26
CA GLU A 89 -1.18 6.19 7.11
C GLU A 89 -0.78 5.56 8.46
N ASP A 90 -1.37 4.40 8.72
CA ASP A 90 -0.96 3.44 9.75
C ASP A 90 -0.34 2.24 9.03
N PHE A 91 0.99 2.12 9.14
CA PHE A 91 1.77 1.10 8.47
C PHE A 91 1.39 -0.31 8.93
N VAL A 92 0.96 -0.48 10.18
CA VAL A 92 0.53 -1.79 10.68
C VAL A 92 -0.76 -2.24 9.98
N LYS A 93 -1.66 -1.30 9.71
CA LYS A 93 -2.90 -1.57 8.95
C LYS A 93 -2.66 -1.94 7.49
N SER A 94 -1.44 -1.73 6.96
CA SER A 94 -1.10 -2.22 5.61
C SER A 94 -1.18 -3.73 5.46
N ILE A 95 -1.14 -4.50 6.57
CA ILE A 95 -1.39 -5.94 6.54
C ILE A 95 -2.77 -6.25 5.96
N ASP A 96 -3.77 -5.48 6.36
CA ASP A 96 -5.16 -5.64 5.91
C ASP A 96 -5.29 -5.26 4.43
N ASP A 97 -4.53 -4.25 3.97
CA ASP A 97 -4.51 -3.87 2.57
C ASP A 97 -3.96 -5.00 1.68
N VAL A 98 -2.80 -5.54 2.06
CA VAL A 98 -2.15 -6.63 1.32
C VAL A 98 -3.02 -7.89 1.33
N ARG A 99 -3.61 -8.22 2.48
CA ARG A 99 -4.53 -9.36 2.62
C ARG A 99 -5.73 -9.23 1.69
N ALA A 100 -6.35 -8.06 1.61
CA ALA A 100 -7.50 -7.84 0.73
C ALA A 100 -7.19 -8.17 -0.74
N TYR A 101 -6.01 -7.80 -1.24
CA TYR A 101 -5.60 -8.14 -2.61
C TYR A 101 -5.30 -9.63 -2.80
N ILE A 102 -4.74 -10.30 -1.80
CA ILE A 102 -4.51 -11.76 -1.84
C ILE A 102 -5.85 -12.49 -1.84
N ASP A 103 -6.78 -12.09 -0.98
CA ASP A 103 -8.14 -12.66 -0.93
C ASP A 103 -8.89 -12.44 -2.25
N PHE A 104 -8.75 -11.24 -2.83
CA PHE A 104 -9.26 -10.97 -4.17
C PHE A 104 -8.66 -11.92 -5.21
N ALA A 105 -7.35 -12.12 -5.21
CA ALA A 105 -6.69 -13.02 -6.15
C ALA A 105 -7.14 -14.48 -5.97
N GLU A 106 -7.23 -14.96 -4.73
CA GLU A 106 -7.75 -16.30 -4.42
C GLU A 106 -9.21 -16.47 -4.88
N SER A 107 -10.06 -15.46 -4.65
CA SER A 107 -11.47 -15.48 -5.10
C SER A 107 -11.62 -15.51 -6.63
N ARG A 108 -10.59 -15.05 -7.36
CA ARG A 108 -10.50 -15.11 -8.82
C ARG A 108 -9.97 -16.45 -9.33
N GLY A 109 -9.57 -17.35 -8.43
CA GLY A 109 -9.10 -18.69 -8.75
C GLY A 109 -7.61 -18.80 -9.04
N TYR A 110 -6.80 -17.76 -8.75
CA TYR A 110 -5.35 -17.87 -8.93
C TYR A 110 -4.76 -18.88 -7.93
N ARG A 111 -3.96 -19.80 -8.44
CA ARG A 111 -3.28 -20.86 -7.67
C ARG A 111 -1.85 -20.47 -7.29
N HIS A 112 -1.27 -19.54 -8.04
CA HIS A 112 0.11 -19.10 -7.86
C HIS A 112 0.12 -17.58 -7.64
N ILE A 113 0.15 -17.17 -6.38
CA ILE A 113 0.21 -15.75 -6.02
C ILE A 113 1.68 -15.37 -5.76
N VAL A 114 2.13 -14.35 -6.47
CA VAL A 114 3.44 -13.70 -6.30
C VAL A 114 3.22 -12.30 -5.77
N LEU A 115 3.79 -11.99 -4.61
CA LEU A 115 3.65 -10.67 -4.00
C LEU A 115 4.84 -9.77 -4.35
N ALA A 116 4.58 -8.71 -5.09
CA ALA A 116 5.57 -7.71 -5.46
C ALA A 116 5.33 -6.40 -4.73
N GLY A 117 6.38 -5.60 -4.52
CA GLY A 117 6.24 -4.26 -3.95
C GLY A 117 7.28 -3.31 -4.53
N HIS A 118 6.89 -2.05 -4.73
CA HIS A 118 7.76 -0.98 -5.20
C HIS A 118 7.96 0.09 -4.12
N SER A 119 9.21 0.53 -3.92
CA SER A 119 9.54 1.58 -2.92
C SER A 119 8.99 1.18 -1.55
N LEU A 120 8.22 2.04 -0.87
CA LEU A 120 7.59 1.72 0.42
C LEU A 120 6.62 0.52 0.35
N GLY A 121 6.06 0.23 -0.83
CA GLY A 121 5.27 -0.98 -1.07
C GLY A 121 6.08 -2.26 -0.87
N ALA A 122 7.39 -2.24 -1.19
CA ALA A 122 8.27 -3.37 -0.90
C ALA A 122 8.43 -3.59 0.61
N ASN A 123 8.51 -2.52 1.40
CA ASN A 123 8.55 -2.62 2.86
C ASN A 123 7.25 -3.20 3.43
N LYS A 124 6.08 -2.84 2.86
CA LYS A 124 4.79 -3.44 3.22
C LYS A 124 4.73 -4.93 2.90
N VAL A 125 5.28 -5.35 1.75
CA VAL A 125 5.40 -6.77 1.38
C VAL A 125 6.28 -7.52 2.37
N ILE A 126 7.47 -7.00 2.69
CA ILE A 126 8.37 -7.59 3.69
C ILE A 126 7.66 -7.71 5.04
N TYR A 127 7.01 -6.64 5.48
CA TYR A 127 6.29 -6.59 6.75
C TYR A 127 5.16 -7.63 6.78
N TYR A 128 4.30 -7.65 5.78
CA TYR A 128 3.21 -8.61 5.64
C TYR A 128 3.70 -10.06 5.73
N LEU A 129 4.74 -10.41 4.96
CA LEU A 129 5.30 -11.76 4.96
C LEU A 129 5.92 -12.12 6.31
N SER A 130 6.58 -11.18 6.98
CA SER A 130 7.16 -11.40 8.31
C SER A 130 6.11 -11.66 9.39
N GLN A 131 4.94 -11.02 9.29
CA GLN A 131 3.89 -11.11 10.29
C GLN A 131 2.92 -12.27 10.06
N THR A 132 2.66 -12.62 8.81
CA THR A 132 1.58 -13.56 8.45
C THR A 132 2.09 -14.91 7.98
N GLN A 133 3.26 -14.95 7.33
CA GLN A 133 3.76 -16.13 6.62
C GLN A 133 2.67 -16.76 5.72
N ASP A 134 1.85 -15.91 5.06
CA ASP A 134 0.68 -16.37 4.31
C ASP A 134 1.06 -17.44 3.27
N PRO A 135 0.58 -18.69 3.41
CA PRO A 135 1.01 -19.80 2.57
C PRO A 135 0.53 -19.69 1.13
N ARG A 136 -0.43 -18.79 0.83
CA ARG A 136 -0.90 -18.52 -0.53
C ARG A 136 0.16 -17.79 -1.36
N VAL A 137 1.07 -17.06 -0.71
CA VAL A 137 2.17 -16.34 -1.38
C VAL A 137 3.37 -17.27 -1.56
N THR A 138 3.63 -17.68 -2.79
CA THR A 138 4.69 -18.66 -3.10
C THR A 138 6.03 -18.03 -3.45
N LYS A 139 6.02 -16.77 -3.87
CA LYS A 139 7.20 -15.98 -4.27
C LYS A 139 6.97 -14.51 -3.98
N PHE A 140 8.04 -13.74 -3.90
CA PHE A 140 7.96 -12.29 -3.80
C PHE A 140 9.00 -11.57 -4.65
N ILE A 141 8.72 -10.31 -4.98
CA ILE A 141 9.60 -9.43 -5.75
C ILE A 141 9.70 -8.08 -5.04
N LEU A 142 10.92 -7.63 -4.75
CA LEU A 142 11.16 -6.36 -4.06
C LEU A 142 11.83 -5.38 -5.01
N LEU A 143 11.09 -4.37 -5.46
CA LEU A 143 11.57 -3.37 -6.41
C LEU A 143 11.98 -2.10 -5.65
N SER A 144 13.29 -1.89 -5.55
CA SER A 144 13.91 -0.73 -4.90
C SER A 144 13.31 -0.40 -3.51
N PRO A 145 13.41 -1.31 -2.51
CA PRO A 145 12.86 -1.05 -1.18
C PRO A 145 13.41 0.23 -0.54
N ALA A 146 12.57 0.91 0.24
CA ALA A 146 12.99 2.10 0.96
C ALA A 146 13.84 1.73 2.18
N ASN A 147 14.97 2.42 2.35
CA ASN A 147 15.70 2.40 3.62
C ASN A 147 15.03 3.38 4.58
N VAL A 148 14.03 2.89 5.33
CA VAL A 148 13.21 3.73 6.22
C VAL A 148 14.05 4.40 7.30
N THR A 149 15.05 3.71 7.86
CA THR A 149 15.99 4.30 8.82
C THR A 149 16.69 5.52 8.24
N HIS A 150 17.21 5.41 7.01
CA HIS A 150 17.83 6.55 6.35
C HIS A 150 16.80 7.65 6.03
N LEU A 151 15.60 7.29 5.59
CA LEU A 151 14.52 8.23 5.32
C LEU A 151 14.16 9.06 6.57
N THR A 152 14.07 8.42 7.75
CA THR A 152 13.77 9.07 9.02
C THR A 152 14.89 9.97 9.57
N ASN A 153 16.12 9.85 9.06
CA ASN A 153 17.22 10.74 9.46
C ASN A 153 17.00 12.20 9.03
N SER A 154 16.12 12.43 8.06
CA SER A 154 15.71 13.78 7.64
C SER A 154 14.91 14.52 8.71
N VAL A 155 14.24 13.78 9.61
CA VAL A 155 13.58 14.34 10.79
C VAL A 155 14.68 14.68 11.80
N ASN A 156 14.70 15.89 12.33
CA ASN A 156 15.70 16.27 13.34
C ASN A 156 15.23 15.96 14.77
N GLU A 157 16.11 16.08 15.76
CA GLU A 157 15.77 15.77 17.17
C GLU A 157 14.64 16.66 17.73
N SER A 158 14.58 17.94 17.33
CA SER A 158 13.53 18.85 17.76
C SER A 158 12.16 18.44 17.19
N GLU A 159 12.11 18.03 15.92
CA GLU A 159 10.91 17.49 15.28
C GLU A 159 10.49 16.16 15.91
N ARG A 160 11.43 15.25 16.18
CA ARG A 160 11.16 13.98 16.89
C ARG A 160 10.56 14.23 18.28
N ALA A 161 11.13 15.17 19.03
CA ALA A 161 10.62 15.54 20.35
C ALA A 161 9.21 16.14 20.26
N PHE A 162 8.96 17.00 19.25
CA PHE A 162 7.65 17.58 19.01
C PHE A 162 6.59 16.51 18.66
N ILE A 163 6.91 15.59 17.74
CA ILE A 163 6.03 14.47 17.37
C ILE A 163 5.67 13.65 18.61
N ARG A 164 6.67 13.25 19.40
CA ARG A 164 6.47 12.49 20.64
C ARG A 164 5.55 13.23 21.61
N GLN A 165 5.82 14.52 21.85
CA GLN A 165 5.01 15.35 22.73
C GLN A 165 3.55 15.44 22.26
N MET A 166 3.30 15.55 20.96
CA MET A 166 1.94 15.57 20.41
C MET A 166 1.20 14.26 20.67
N VAL A 167 1.85 13.12 20.45
CA VAL A 167 1.26 11.79 20.72
C VAL A 167 0.97 11.63 22.21
N GLU A 168 1.93 11.96 23.09
CA GLU A 168 1.77 11.87 24.56
C GLU A 168 0.64 12.78 25.09
N GLN A 169 0.36 13.90 24.42
CA GLN A 169 -0.74 14.80 24.75
C GLN A 169 -2.10 14.37 24.15
N GLY A 170 -2.17 13.20 23.49
CA GLY A 170 -3.39 12.73 22.84
C GLY A 170 -3.75 13.50 21.56
N LYS A 171 -2.79 14.21 20.96
CA LYS A 171 -2.96 14.99 19.72
C LYS A 171 -2.41 14.26 18.49
N GLY A 172 -2.32 12.93 18.54
CA GLY A 172 -1.75 12.10 17.48
C GLY A 172 -2.39 12.28 16.10
N GLU A 173 -3.71 12.51 16.05
CA GLU A 173 -4.45 12.71 14.79
C GLU A 173 -4.28 14.12 14.20
N GLN A 174 -3.59 15.03 14.88
CA GLN A 174 -3.37 16.38 14.35
C GLN A 174 -2.23 16.38 13.33
N MET A 175 -2.39 17.19 12.29
CA MET A 175 -1.35 17.45 11.30
C MET A 175 -0.13 18.10 11.96
N LEU A 176 1.06 17.66 11.55
CA LEU A 176 2.30 18.30 11.92
C LEU A 176 2.40 19.70 11.29
N PRO A 177 3.06 20.66 11.95
CA PRO A 177 3.32 21.98 11.39
C PRO A 177 4.49 21.99 10.38
N PHE A 178 5.05 20.81 10.08
CA PHE A 178 6.12 20.58 9.11
C PHE A 178 5.87 19.28 8.36
N GLU A 179 6.52 19.11 7.21
CA GLU A 179 6.40 17.90 6.40
C GLU A 179 7.34 16.80 6.92
N LEU A 180 6.80 15.61 7.11
CA LEU A 180 7.59 14.41 7.35
C LEU A 180 8.50 14.17 6.12
N PHE A 181 9.75 13.85 6.37
CA PHE A 181 10.78 13.67 5.32
C PHE A 181 11.05 14.89 4.42
N GLY A 182 10.50 16.07 4.78
CA GLY A 182 10.64 17.30 4.01
C GLY A 182 9.76 17.39 2.75
N TRP A 183 8.77 16.50 2.59
CA TRP A 183 7.82 16.54 1.47
C TRP A 183 6.46 15.89 1.75
N LEU A 184 6.31 15.13 2.85
CA LEU A 184 5.09 14.39 3.18
C LEU A 184 4.32 15.08 4.32
N PRO A 185 3.20 15.77 4.04
CA PRO A 185 2.27 16.17 5.09
C PRO A 185 1.78 14.92 5.83
N ALA A 186 1.85 14.94 7.16
CA ALA A 186 1.49 13.79 7.99
C ALA A 186 0.89 14.22 9.34
N THR A 187 0.08 13.35 9.92
CA THR A 187 -0.34 13.42 11.32
C THR A 187 0.81 13.04 12.25
N ALA A 188 0.75 13.46 13.51
CA ALA A 188 1.73 13.05 14.51
C ALA A 188 1.78 11.53 14.71
N ASN A 189 0.66 10.83 14.64
CA ASN A 189 0.59 9.36 14.70
C ASN A 189 1.28 8.70 13.51
N THR A 190 1.12 9.24 12.29
CA THR A 190 1.84 8.75 11.11
C THR A 190 3.35 8.92 11.24
N ALA A 191 3.80 10.06 11.76
CA ALA A 191 5.21 10.36 11.92
C ALA A 191 5.90 9.66 13.10
N TYR A 192 5.14 9.17 14.09
CA TYR A 192 5.67 8.55 15.30
C TYR A 192 5.99 7.06 15.14
N GLN A 193 5.46 6.42 14.09
CA GLN A 193 5.60 4.98 13.82
C GLN A 193 7.03 4.52 13.56
#